data_AF-A0AAW9EGH0-F1
#
_entry.id   AF-A0AAW9EGH0-F1
#
_cell.length_a   1.000
_cell.length_b   1.000
_cell.length_c   1.000
_cell.angle_alpha   90.00
_cell.angle_beta   90.00
_cell.angle_gamma   90.00
#
_symmetry.space_group_name_H-M   'P 1'
#
loop_
_entity.id
_entity.type
_entity.pdbx_description
1 polymer ?
#
loop_
_entity_poly.entity_id
_entity_poly.type
_entity_poly.pdbx_seq_one_letter_code
_entity_poly.pdbx_strand_id
1 'polypeptide(L)'
;LTDLGLLSQSLPGYLTLPSEKQTSLETYLAANTPKPTVQGQVNYWGNYPKFFVSMMKTFYGDHAQRDNDWGFSLLPKWDKPY
;
A
#
# COMPACT_ATOMS: atom_id res chain seq x y z
N LEU A 1 3.08 -13.82 -11.89
CA LEU A 1 4.16 -13.49 -10.91
C LEU A 1 3.77 -12.28 -10.07
N THR A 2 3.14 -11.28 -10.67
CA THR A 2 2.72 -10.00 -10.06
C THR A 2 1.58 -10.11 -9.04
N ASP A 3 0.73 -11.14 -9.14
CA ASP A 3 -0.44 -11.29 -8.25
C ASP A 3 -0.04 -11.54 -6.79
N LEU A 4 1.02 -12.33 -6.58
CA LEU A 4 1.60 -12.60 -5.27
C LEU A 4 2.70 -11.60 -4.88
N GLY A 5 3.05 -10.64 -5.76
CA GLY A 5 4.04 -9.62 -5.47
C GLY A 5 5.48 -10.13 -5.32
N LEU A 6 5.86 -11.23 -5.98
CA LEU A 6 7.23 -11.78 -5.93
C LEU A 6 8.20 -10.99 -6.85
N LEU A 7 8.21 -9.67 -6.71
CA LEU A 7 9.09 -8.71 -7.38
C LEU A 7 9.66 -7.75 -6.34
N SER A 8 10.85 -7.17 -6.58
CA SER A 8 11.64 -6.44 -5.57
C SER A 8 10.90 -5.28 -4.89
N GLN A 9 9.90 -4.68 -5.54
CA GLN A 9 9.14 -3.53 -5.04
C GLN A 9 7.63 -3.78 -4.96
N SER A 10 7.18 -5.02 -5.14
CA SER A 10 5.76 -5.35 -5.17
C SER A 10 5.28 -5.93 -3.85
N LEU A 11 4.01 -5.68 -3.56
CA LEU A 11 3.21 -6.38 -2.59
C LEU A 11 2.09 -7.14 -3.33
N PRO A 12 1.49 -8.17 -2.72
CA PRO A 12 0.37 -8.89 -3.33
C PRO A 12 -0.75 -7.96 -3.82
N GLY A 13 -1.44 -8.36 -4.90
CA GLY A 13 -2.55 -7.60 -5.47
C GLY A 13 -2.12 -6.33 -6.21
N TYR A 14 -0.91 -6.33 -6.81
CA TYR A 14 -0.33 -5.17 -7.51
C TYR A 14 -0.17 -3.94 -6.61
N LEU A 15 -0.09 -4.14 -5.30
CA LEU A 15 0.27 -3.10 -4.36
C LEU A 15 1.79 -2.88 -4.42
N THR A 16 2.23 -1.74 -3.90
CA THR A 16 3.62 -1.29 -4.00
C THR A 16 4.24 -1.31 -2.62
N LEU A 17 5.47 -1.81 -2.50
CA LEU A 17 6.22 -1.69 -1.26
C LEU A 17 6.54 -0.20 -1.02
N PRO A 18 6.37 0.33 0.21
CA PRO A 18 6.69 1.71 0.49
C PRO A 18 8.17 2.01 0.25
N SER A 19 8.47 3.20 -0.26
CA SER A 19 9.84 3.72 -0.32
C SER A 19 10.24 4.34 1.01
N GLU A 20 11.54 4.52 1.26
CA GLU A 20 12.04 5.20 2.46
C GLU A 20 11.54 6.65 2.61
N LYS A 21 11.18 7.30 1.49
CA LYS A 21 10.68 8.68 1.45
C LYS A 21 9.23 8.79 1.96
N GLN A 22 8.50 7.68 2.01
CA GLN A 22 7.14 7.61 2.51
C GLN A 22 7.17 7.24 4.00
N THR A 23 7.43 8.25 4.83
CA THR A 23 7.65 8.08 6.28
C THR A 23 6.37 7.82 7.07
N SER A 24 5.20 8.06 6.47
CA SER A 24 3.89 7.83 7.09
C SER A 24 2.95 7.06 6.17
N LEU A 25 1.97 6.35 6.75
CA LEU A 25 0.93 5.67 5.99
C LEU A 25 0.16 6.65 5.09
N GLU A 26 -0.08 7.87 5.56
CA GLU A 26 -0.76 8.91 4.78
C GLU A 26 0.01 9.26 3.50
N THR A 27 1.33 9.50 3.60
CA THR A 27 2.16 9.83 2.43
C THR A 27 2.23 8.68 1.42
N TYR A 28 2.28 7.45 1.92
CA TYR A 28 2.21 6.25 1.09
C TYR A 28 0.87 6.12 0.37
N LEU A 29 -0.26 6.24 1.09
CA LEU A 29 -1.59 6.10 0.50
C LEU A 29 -1.88 7.24 -0.48
N ALA A 30 -1.49 8.47 -0.18
CA ALA A 30 -1.68 9.60 -1.08
C ALA A 30 -0.91 9.42 -2.40
N ALA A 31 0.30 8.85 -2.35
CA ALA A 31 1.09 8.57 -3.54
C ALA A 31 0.52 7.44 -4.40
N ASN A 32 -0.13 6.44 -3.80
CA ASN A 32 -0.61 5.25 -4.49
C ASN A 32 -2.12 5.26 -4.78
N THR A 33 -2.86 6.26 -4.30
CA THR A 33 -4.31 6.40 -4.55
C THR A 33 -4.54 7.46 -5.63
N PRO A 34 -4.71 7.07 -6.90
CA PRO A 34 -4.90 8.02 -7.98
C PRO A 34 -6.23 8.78 -7.81
N LYS A 35 -6.22 10.06 -8.19
CA LYS A 35 -7.43 10.87 -8.29
C LYS A 35 -8.02 10.72 -9.69
N PRO A 36 -9.36 10.71 -9.85
CA PRO A 36 -9.98 10.70 -11.16
C PRO A 36 -9.53 11.93 -11.96
N THR A 37 -9.11 11.75 -13.21
CA THR A 37 -8.70 12.86 -14.10
C THR A 37 -9.88 13.45 -14.87
N VAL A 38 -10.99 12.71 -14.96
CA VAL A 38 -12.22 13.13 -15.62
C VAL A 38 -13.41 12.82 -14.69
N GLN A 39 -14.40 13.71 -14.69
CA GLN A 39 -15.63 13.54 -13.91
C GLN A 39 -16.41 12.30 -14.38
N GLY A 40 -16.98 11.56 -13.44
CA GLY A 40 -17.79 10.37 -13.72
C GLY A 40 -17.00 9.09 -14.00
N GLN A 41 -15.66 9.11 -13.90
CA GLN A 41 -14.86 7.89 -14.00
C GLN A 41 -15.01 6.99 -12.77
N VAL A 42 -15.00 5.68 -13.00
CA VAL A 42 -15.04 4.66 -11.93
C VAL A 42 -13.85 4.78 -10.97
N ASN A 43 -12.65 5.07 -11.51
CA ASN A 43 -11.40 5.18 -10.76
C ASN A 43 -11.26 4.13 -9.64
N TYR A 44 -11.29 2.84 -10.00
CA TYR A 44 -11.37 1.77 -9.01
C TYR A 44 -10.18 1.71 -8.05
N TRP A 45 -9.00 2.14 -8.51
CA TRP A 45 -7.80 2.32 -7.69
C TRP A 45 -7.93 3.43 -6.63
N GLY A 46 -8.97 4.26 -6.66
CA GLY A 46 -9.37 5.08 -5.51
C GLY A 46 -9.66 4.26 -4.24
N ASN A 47 -9.88 2.95 -4.37
CA ASN A 47 -10.04 2.03 -3.24
C ASN A 47 -8.72 1.48 -2.68
N TYR A 48 -7.55 1.92 -3.16
CA TYR A 48 -6.23 1.45 -2.70
C TYR A 48 -6.10 1.31 -1.18
N PRO A 49 -6.54 2.29 -0.35
CA PRO A 49 -6.43 2.18 1.11
C PRO A 49 -7.16 0.95 1.69
N LYS A 50 -8.30 0.57 1.10
CA LYS A 50 -9.08 -0.61 1.55
C LYS A 50 -8.30 -1.90 1.29
N PHE A 51 -7.65 -2.00 0.13
CA PHE A 51 -6.83 -3.16 -0.23
C PHE A 51 -5.60 -3.27 0.66
N PHE A 52 -4.89 -2.16 0.87
CA PHE A 52 -3.72 -2.13 1.75
C PHE A 52 -4.05 -2.56 3.18
N VAL A 53 -5.09 -1.97 3.80
CA VAL A 53 -5.50 -2.33 5.16
C VAL A 53 -5.91 -3.79 5.25
N SER A 54 -6.68 -4.30 4.28
CA SER A 54 -7.07 -5.71 4.24
C SER A 54 -5.86 -6.65 4.19
N MET A 55 -4.85 -6.30 3.38
CA MET A 55 -3.60 -7.06 3.31
C MET A 55 -2.82 -7.02 4.64
N MET A 56 -2.73 -5.85 5.28
CA MET A 56 -2.07 -5.73 6.58
C MET A 56 -2.76 -6.57 7.66
N LYS A 57 -4.10 -6.64 7.65
CA LYS A 57 -4.86 -7.53 8.53
C LYS A 57 -4.58 -9.01 8.24
N THR A 58 -4.35 -9.39 6.98
CA THR A 58 -3.92 -10.76 6.63
C THR A 58 -2.50 -11.07 7.14
N PHE A 59 -1.57 -10.10 7.11
CA PHE A 59 -0.20 -10.31 7.56
C PHE A 59 -0.04 -10.30 9.08
N TYR A 60 -0.69 -9.36 9.77
CA TYR A 60 -0.45 -9.08 11.18
C TYR A 60 -1.65 -9.37 12.07
N GLY A 61 -2.80 -9.76 11.52
CA GLY A 61 -3.98 -10.15 12.29
C GLY A 61 -4.44 -9.07 13.26
N ASP A 62 -4.52 -9.44 14.54
CA ASP A 62 -4.92 -8.56 15.63
C ASP A 62 -3.89 -7.47 15.95
N HIS A 63 -2.65 -7.59 15.47
CA HIS A 63 -1.62 -6.57 15.67
C HIS A 63 -1.68 -5.44 14.62
N ALA A 64 -2.41 -5.61 13.52
CA ALA A 64 -2.71 -4.50 12.61
C ALA A 64 -3.95 -3.75 13.12
N GLN A 65 -3.72 -2.59 13.71
CA GLN A 65 -4.75 -1.73 14.32
C GLN A 65 -4.65 -0.31 13.79
N ARG A 66 -5.69 0.49 13.99
CA ARG A 66 -5.73 1.86 13.46
C ARG A 66 -4.72 2.79 14.13
N ASP A 67 -4.47 2.59 15.42
CA ASP A 67 -3.56 3.39 16.24
C ASP A 67 -2.08 3.19 15.90
N ASN A 68 -1.72 2.07 15.27
CA ASN A 68 -0.37 1.76 14.82
C ASN A 68 -0.22 1.73 13.29
N ASP A 69 -1.11 2.42 12.57
CA ASP A 69 -1.10 2.49 11.11
C ASP A 69 -1.10 1.12 10.43
N TRP A 70 -1.81 0.15 11.02
CA TRP A 70 -1.92 -1.22 10.54
C TRP A 70 -0.57 -1.95 10.43
N GLY A 71 0.45 -1.51 11.18
CA GLY A 71 1.79 -2.07 11.11
C GLY A 71 2.63 -1.56 9.93
N PHE A 72 2.26 -0.44 9.30
CA PHE A 72 3.00 0.16 8.17
C PHE A 72 4.51 0.31 8.42
N SER A 73 4.91 0.64 9.65
CA SER A 73 6.31 0.79 10.04
C SER A 73 7.10 -0.53 9.99
N LEU A 74 6.44 -1.69 10.06
CA LEU A 74 7.06 -3.01 10.01
C LEU A 74 7.40 -3.46 8.58
N LEU A 75 6.82 -2.83 7.56
CA LEU A 75 7.15 -3.14 6.17
C LEU A 75 8.55 -2.61 5.83
N PRO A 76 9.39 -3.42 5.14
CA PRO A 76 10.67 -2.95 4.64
C PRO A 76 10.43 -1.82 3.64
N LYS A 77 11.27 -0.79 3.72
CA LYS A 77 11.21 0.38 2.84
C LYS A 77 12.43 0.37 1.94
N TRP A 78 12.21 0.45 0.63
CA TRP A 78 13.30 0.43 -0.34
C TRP A 78 13.89 1.84 -0.54
N ASP A 79 15.21 1.89 -0.72
CA ASP A 79 16.01 3.12 -0.92
C ASP A 79 16.26 3.39 -2.41
N LYS A 80 16.51 2.34 -3.20
CA LYS A 80 16.74 2.40 -4.64
C LYS A 80 16.11 1.21 -5.39
N PRO A 81 15.89 1.34 -6.71
CA PRO A 81 15.51 0.20 -7.54
C PRO A 81 16.67 -0.79 -7.64
N TYR A 82 16.37 -2.06 -7.37
CA TYR A 82 17.28 -3.19 -7.52
C TYR A 82 16.69 -4.19 -8.51
#